data_AF-A0AAD6KBM4-F1
#
_entry.id   AF-A0AAD6KBM4-F1
#
_cell.length_a   1.000
_cell.length_b   1.000
_cell.length_c   1.000
_cell.angle_alpha   90.00
_cell.angle_beta   90.00
_cell.angle_gamma   90.00
#
_symmetry.space_group_name_H-M   'P 1'
#
loop_
_entity.id
_entity.type
_entity.pdbx_description
1 polymer ?
#
loop_
_entity_poly.entity_id
_entity_poly.type
_entity_poly.pdbx_seq_one_letter_code
_entity_poly.pdbx_strand_id
1 'polypeptide(L)'
;MLGDTAVAIHPEDPRYSHLHGKFAIHPFNGRKLPIICDAILVDRNFGTGAVKITPAHDPNDFDVGKRHDLEFINIFTDDGKINSLGSEFAGMPRFEAREAVKEALQKKRGAKTNEMRLGLSSRSNDVVEPMIKPQWFVNCHSMAKQALEVAMDGEIPRLEFIPKQYLAEWKRWLENIRDWCISRQLWWGHRIPAWYVTLDDDEMKEIGSYLDHWVVARNEEDALAEASQKFSGKRFQMIQDPDVLDTWFSSGLFPLSVLGWPDDTDDLRAFYPTSVLETGHDILFFWVARMVMLGIKLGGDVPFRKVYLHPMIRDAHGRKMSKSLGNVVDPLEVINGVSLEGLHKRLEEGNLDPKELDVAKAGQKLDFPNGIAECGADALRFALVSYTAQSDKINLDILRVVGYRQWCNKLWNAVRFAMSKLDTDYTPPLTLPLEAMPLSCKWILSVLNKAIFKTVSAMNSLEFSDAASTVYSWWQYQFCDVFIEAIKPYFSGDGSTFAAERSSAQDTLWDMSGQWIAIASPLYAICY
;
A
#
# COMPACT_ATOMS: atom_id res chain seq x y z
N MET A 1 -2.85 -35.06 -6.68
CA MET A 1 -3.06 -36.50 -6.90
C MET A 1 -2.39 -36.96 -8.17
N LEU A 2 -2.80 -36.51 -9.36
CA LEU A 2 -2.15 -36.99 -10.61
C LEU A 2 -0.64 -36.68 -10.65
N GLY A 3 -0.21 -35.59 -10.02
CA GLY A 3 1.20 -35.21 -9.83
C GLY A 3 1.84 -35.75 -8.54
N ASP A 4 1.25 -36.75 -7.87
CA ASP A 4 1.81 -37.28 -6.62
C ASP A 4 3.13 -38.01 -6.89
N THR A 5 4.08 -37.81 -6.00
CA THR A 5 5.40 -38.46 -6.06
C THR A 5 5.79 -39.19 -4.79
N ALA A 6 5.07 -39.01 -3.68
CA ALA A 6 5.23 -39.81 -2.47
C ALA A 6 3.96 -39.85 -1.61
N VAL A 7 3.99 -40.68 -0.56
CA VAL A 7 3.08 -40.61 0.57
C VAL A 7 3.90 -40.40 1.84
N ALA A 8 3.66 -39.32 2.56
CA ALA A 8 4.32 -39.05 3.83
C ALA A 8 3.52 -39.58 5.01
N ILE A 9 4.23 -40.16 5.97
CA ILE A 9 3.72 -40.59 7.27
C ILE A 9 4.53 -39.94 8.39
N HIS A 10 3.95 -39.82 9.58
CA HIS A 10 4.73 -39.35 10.72
C HIS A 10 5.63 -40.50 11.24
N PRO A 11 6.93 -40.25 11.53
CA PRO A 11 7.87 -41.30 11.95
C PRO A 11 7.42 -42.05 13.22
N GLU A 12 6.75 -41.34 14.13
CA GLU A 12 6.23 -41.90 15.38
C GLU A 12 4.80 -42.45 15.28
N ASP A 13 4.23 -42.60 14.08
CA ASP A 13 2.90 -43.20 13.94
C ASP A 13 2.99 -44.73 13.87
N PRO A 14 2.58 -45.46 14.94
CA PRO A 14 2.70 -46.92 14.97
C PRO A 14 1.81 -47.61 13.93
N ARG A 15 0.79 -46.90 13.39
CA ARG A 15 -0.11 -47.46 12.36
C ARG A 15 0.61 -47.69 11.03
N TYR A 16 1.67 -46.92 10.74
CA TYR A 16 2.31 -46.90 9.42
C TYR A 16 3.82 -47.13 9.43
N SER A 17 4.47 -47.17 10.59
CA SER A 17 5.92 -47.37 10.72
C SER A 17 6.45 -48.56 9.91
N HIS A 18 5.69 -49.66 9.83
CA HIS A 18 6.00 -50.87 9.06
C HIS A 18 5.91 -50.71 7.52
N LEU A 19 5.47 -49.54 7.03
CA LEU A 19 5.35 -49.20 5.61
C LEU A 19 6.44 -48.25 5.12
N HIS A 20 7.22 -47.63 6.02
CA HIS A 20 8.34 -46.78 5.62
C HIS A 20 9.32 -47.54 4.71
N GLY A 21 9.72 -46.91 3.60
CA GLY A 21 10.63 -47.49 2.60
C GLY A 21 9.95 -48.42 1.60
N LYS A 22 8.65 -48.68 1.74
CA LYS A 22 7.83 -49.39 0.74
C LYS A 22 7.22 -48.42 -0.24
N PHE A 23 6.48 -48.96 -1.21
CA PHE A 23 5.81 -48.18 -2.25
C PHE A 23 4.31 -48.39 -2.22
N ALA A 24 3.55 -47.31 -2.41
CA ALA A 24 2.15 -47.35 -2.79
C ALA A 24 2.01 -47.29 -4.32
N ILE A 25 0.98 -47.91 -4.88
CA ILE A 25 0.70 -47.82 -6.32
C ILE A 25 -0.32 -46.71 -6.54
N HIS A 26 0.03 -45.73 -7.37
CA HIS A 26 -0.87 -44.64 -7.70
C HIS A 26 -2.08 -45.17 -8.50
N PRO A 27 -3.33 -44.80 -8.13
CA PRO A 27 -4.54 -45.50 -8.58
C PRO A 27 -4.93 -45.34 -10.04
N PHE A 28 -4.29 -44.42 -10.78
CA PHE A 28 -4.62 -44.09 -12.18
C PHE A 28 -3.46 -44.38 -13.14
N ASN A 29 -2.29 -43.79 -12.88
CA ASN A 29 -1.10 -43.97 -13.73
C ASN A 29 -0.17 -45.13 -13.32
N GLY A 30 -0.46 -45.85 -12.22
CA GLY A 30 0.34 -47.01 -11.78
C GLY A 30 1.74 -46.67 -11.23
N ARG A 31 2.10 -45.39 -11.07
CA ARG A 31 3.39 -44.95 -10.52
C ARG A 31 3.62 -45.52 -9.12
N LYS A 32 4.84 -45.97 -8.84
CA LYS A 32 5.26 -46.38 -7.50
C LYS A 32 5.62 -45.15 -6.67
N LEU A 33 4.81 -44.84 -5.66
CA LEU A 33 5.00 -43.73 -4.75
C LEU A 33 5.75 -44.22 -3.50
N PRO A 34 7.00 -43.79 -3.24
CA PRO A 34 7.68 -44.11 -2.00
C PRO A 34 6.88 -43.62 -0.79
N ILE A 35 6.90 -44.40 0.29
CA ILE A 35 6.34 -44.04 1.59
C ILE A 35 7.48 -43.51 2.46
N ILE A 36 7.45 -42.21 2.75
CA ILE A 36 8.51 -41.46 3.44
C ILE A 36 8.07 -41.00 4.84
N CYS A 37 9.00 -40.71 5.72
CA CYS A 37 8.71 -40.16 7.05
C CYS A 37 8.98 -38.65 7.10
N ASP A 38 7.96 -37.84 7.37
CA ASP A 38 8.11 -36.37 7.54
C ASP A 38 7.31 -35.88 8.75
N ALA A 39 8.01 -35.54 9.83
CA ALA A 39 7.39 -35.06 11.08
C ALA A 39 6.96 -33.58 11.02
N ILE A 40 7.44 -32.83 10.03
CA ILE A 40 7.16 -31.39 9.91
C ILE A 40 5.79 -31.19 9.25
N LEU A 41 5.50 -31.95 8.19
CA LEU A 41 4.23 -31.86 7.48
C LEU A 41 3.11 -32.68 8.12
N VAL A 42 3.41 -33.90 8.58
CA VAL A 42 2.36 -34.88 8.86
C VAL A 42 1.82 -34.74 10.28
N ASP A 43 0.57 -34.28 10.42
CA ASP A 43 -0.18 -34.41 11.67
C ASP A 43 -0.86 -35.80 11.74
N ARG A 44 -0.47 -36.58 12.75
CA ARG A 44 -1.02 -37.92 13.05
C ARG A 44 -2.53 -37.92 13.30
N ASN A 45 -3.07 -36.83 13.81
CA ASN A 45 -4.47 -36.70 14.19
C ASN A 45 -5.35 -36.22 13.04
N PHE A 46 -4.75 -35.73 11.94
CA PHE A 46 -5.48 -35.23 10.80
C PHE A 46 -5.71 -36.32 9.74
N GLY A 47 -6.97 -36.46 9.31
CA GLY A 47 -7.35 -37.45 8.29
C GLY A 47 -6.96 -38.87 8.69
N THR A 48 -6.18 -39.55 7.85
CA THR A 48 -5.66 -40.89 8.16
C THR A 48 -4.33 -40.85 8.92
N GLY A 49 -3.68 -39.70 9.08
CA GLY A 49 -2.29 -39.60 9.54
C GLY A 49 -1.25 -39.95 8.46
N ALA A 50 -1.67 -39.98 7.20
CA ALA A 50 -0.82 -40.17 6.03
C ALA A 50 -1.25 -39.18 4.94
N VAL A 51 -0.29 -38.52 4.29
CA VAL A 51 -0.53 -37.38 3.39
C VAL A 51 0.08 -37.68 2.03
N LYS A 52 -0.70 -37.50 0.95
CA LYS A 52 -0.15 -37.53 -0.41
C LYS A 52 0.81 -36.35 -0.59
N ILE A 53 1.89 -36.52 -1.35
CA ILE A 53 2.85 -35.44 -1.61
C ILE A 53 2.83 -35.11 -3.10
N THR A 54 2.45 -33.88 -3.43
CA THR A 54 2.37 -33.33 -4.79
C THR A 54 3.29 -32.10 -4.94
N PRO A 55 4.63 -32.25 -4.98
CA PRO A 55 5.58 -31.15 -4.79
C PRO A 55 5.43 -29.97 -5.76
N ALA A 56 4.97 -30.21 -6.98
CA ALA A 56 4.83 -29.15 -7.99
C ALA A 56 3.58 -28.27 -7.81
N HIS A 57 2.65 -28.64 -6.92
CA HIS A 57 1.31 -28.06 -6.86
C HIS A 57 0.82 -27.68 -5.45
N ASP A 58 1.66 -27.82 -4.43
CA ASP A 58 1.37 -27.32 -3.08
C ASP A 58 2.67 -26.81 -2.43
N PRO A 59 2.69 -25.62 -1.78
CA PRO A 59 3.91 -25.07 -1.18
C PRO A 59 4.50 -25.91 -0.04
N ASN A 60 3.67 -26.60 0.75
CA ASN A 60 4.17 -27.45 1.84
C ASN A 60 4.73 -28.76 1.27
N ASP A 61 4.03 -29.34 0.28
CA ASP A 61 4.52 -30.51 -0.45
C ASP A 61 5.81 -30.20 -1.21
N PHE A 62 5.98 -28.97 -1.72
CA PHE A 62 7.20 -28.49 -2.36
C PHE A 62 8.40 -28.58 -1.41
N ASP A 63 8.23 -28.12 -0.16
CA ASP A 63 9.28 -28.19 0.85
C ASP A 63 9.58 -29.63 1.28
N VAL A 64 8.56 -30.51 1.36
CA VAL A 64 8.77 -31.96 1.57
C VAL A 64 9.54 -32.55 0.39
N GLY A 65 9.16 -32.21 -0.85
CA GLY A 65 9.84 -32.68 -2.05
C GLY A 65 11.32 -32.33 -2.04
N LYS A 66 11.68 -31.12 -1.61
CA LYS A 66 13.08 -30.72 -1.42
C LYS A 66 13.79 -31.49 -0.31
N ARG A 67 13.14 -31.69 0.85
CA ARG A 67 13.75 -32.39 1.99
C ARG A 67 14.06 -33.86 1.70
N HIS A 68 13.24 -34.50 0.87
CA HIS A 68 13.32 -35.94 0.59
C HIS A 68 13.74 -36.27 -0.84
N ASP A 69 14.24 -35.27 -1.59
CA ASP A 69 14.70 -35.42 -2.98
C ASP A 69 13.67 -36.11 -3.90
N LEU A 70 12.42 -35.65 -3.81
CA LEU A 70 11.32 -36.19 -4.62
C LEU A 70 11.27 -35.52 -5.99
N GLU A 71 10.78 -36.26 -6.98
CA GLU A 71 10.48 -35.72 -8.30
C GLU A 71 9.37 -34.65 -8.23
N PHE A 72 9.49 -33.61 -9.04
CA PHE A 72 8.53 -32.52 -9.14
C PHE A 72 7.78 -32.62 -10.47
N ILE A 73 6.56 -33.17 -10.41
CA ILE A 73 5.76 -33.46 -11.61
C ILE A 73 4.68 -32.40 -11.79
N ASN A 74 4.86 -31.52 -12.78
CA ASN A 74 3.86 -30.54 -13.17
C ASN A 74 2.80 -31.18 -14.09
N ILE A 75 1.53 -31.14 -13.70
CA ILE A 75 0.41 -31.73 -14.44
C ILE A 75 -0.46 -30.70 -15.16
N PHE A 76 -0.22 -29.40 -14.97
CA PHE A 76 -1.05 -28.36 -15.56
C PHE A 76 -0.38 -27.73 -16.78
N THR A 77 -1.20 -27.37 -17.76
CA THR A 77 -0.87 -26.44 -18.84
C THR A 77 -1.21 -25.00 -18.41
N ASP A 78 -0.69 -24.03 -19.15
CA ASP A 78 -0.88 -22.60 -18.88
C ASP A 78 -2.34 -22.13 -18.98
N ASP A 79 -3.17 -22.83 -19.75
CA ASP A 79 -4.61 -22.59 -19.87
C ASP A 79 -5.44 -23.38 -18.83
N GLY A 80 -4.79 -23.97 -17.81
CA GLY A 80 -5.46 -24.63 -16.70
C GLY A 80 -6.08 -25.98 -17.03
N LYS A 81 -5.54 -26.68 -18.03
CA LYS A 81 -5.90 -28.07 -18.36
C LYS A 81 -4.86 -29.04 -17.83
N ILE A 82 -5.25 -30.31 -17.78
CA ILE A 82 -4.35 -31.40 -17.44
C ILE A 82 -3.48 -31.75 -18.66
N ASN A 83 -2.16 -31.82 -18.49
CA ASN A 83 -1.22 -32.21 -19.54
C ASN A 83 -1.15 -33.75 -19.72
N SER A 84 -0.24 -34.22 -20.58
CA SER A 84 -0.06 -35.64 -20.90
C SER A 84 0.31 -36.53 -19.70
N LEU A 85 0.84 -35.95 -18.61
CA LEU A 85 1.21 -36.68 -17.39
C LEU A 85 -0.01 -37.00 -16.50
N GLY A 86 -1.19 -36.45 -16.82
CA GLY A 86 -2.44 -36.71 -16.13
C GLY A 86 -3.15 -38.01 -16.50
N SER A 87 -2.53 -38.89 -17.29
CA SER A 87 -3.11 -40.19 -17.70
C SER A 87 -4.45 -40.00 -18.44
N GLU A 88 -5.52 -40.71 -18.05
CA GLU A 88 -6.84 -40.64 -18.70
C GLU A 88 -7.54 -39.28 -18.59
N PHE A 89 -7.05 -38.37 -17.74
CA PHE A 89 -7.61 -37.03 -17.56
C PHE A 89 -6.94 -35.95 -18.42
N ALA A 90 -5.97 -36.32 -19.25
CA ALA A 90 -5.26 -35.39 -20.13
C ALA A 90 -6.22 -34.61 -21.05
N GLY A 91 -5.99 -33.31 -21.17
CA GLY A 91 -6.81 -32.37 -21.95
C GLY A 91 -8.03 -31.80 -21.21
N MET A 92 -8.42 -32.35 -20.06
CA MET A 92 -9.57 -31.85 -19.30
C MET A 92 -9.24 -30.54 -18.57
N PRO A 93 -10.17 -29.58 -18.49
CA PRO A 93 -10.06 -28.43 -17.60
C PRO A 93 -9.95 -28.87 -16.12
N ARG A 94 -9.15 -28.15 -15.31
CA ARG A 94 -8.82 -28.56 -13.93
C ARG A 94 -10.01 -28.92 -13.04
N PHE A 95 -11.13 -28.20 -13.13
CA PHE A 95 -12.32 -28.46 -12.31
C PHE A 95 -13.13 -29.65 -12.80
N GLU A 96 -13.22 -29.84 -14.12
CA GLU A 96 -13.85 -31.02 -14.72
C GLU A 96 -13.02 -32.27 -14.41
N ALA A 97 -11.70 -32.18 -14.53
CA ALA A 97 -10.78 -33.24 -14.15
C ALA A 97 -10.92 -33.62 -12.68
N ARG A 98 -11.13 -32.65 -11.78
CA ARG A 98 -11.37 -32.91 -10.36
C ARG A 98 -12.62 -33.74 -10.13
N GLU A 99 -13.73 -33.44 -10.80
CA GLU A 99 -14.96 -34.21 -10.66
C GLU A 99 -14.84 -35.60 -11.30
N ALA A 100 -14.23 -35.72 -12.49
CA ALA A 100 -13.96 -37.00 -13.13
C ALA A 100 -13.08 -37.91 -12.25
N VAL A 101 -12.04 -37.36 -11.63
CA VAL A 101 -11.20 -38.06 -10.66
C VAL A 101 -12.01 -38.53 -9.45
N LYS A 102 -12.90 -37.69 -8.91
CA LYS A 102 -13.76 -38.04 -7.76
C LYS A 102 -14.72 -39.17 -8.12
N GLU A 103 -15.35 -39.15 -9.29
CA GLU A 103 -16.24 -40.22 -9.74
C GLU A 103 -15.49 -41.55 -9.92
N ALA A 104 -14.30 -41.50 -10.52
CA ALA A 104 -13.47 -42.69 -10.69
C ALA A 104 -12.97 -43.26 -9.35
N LEU A 105 -12.75 -42.41 -8.33
CA LEU A 105 -12.44 -42.81 -6.97
C LEU A 105 -13.65 -43.28 -6.16
N GLN A 106 -14.85 -42.71 -6.38
CA GLN A 106 -16.08 -43.11 -5.67
C GLN A 106 -16.42 -44.59 -5.88
N LYS A 107 -16.10 -45.12 -7.08
CA LYS A 107 -16.20 -46.56 -7.36
C LYS A 107 -15.29 -47.41 -6.46
N LYS A 108 -14.28 -46.80 -5.82
CA LYS A 108 -13.25 -47.46 -5.00
C LYS A 108 -13.34 -47.10 -3.50
N ARG A 109 -13.78 -45.88 -3.10
CA ARG A 109 -13.90 -45.42 -1.70
C ARG A 109 -14.93 -44.27 -1.52
N GLY A 110 -15.35 -44.01 -0.27
CA GLY A 110 -16.27 -42.90 0.07
C GLY A 110 -15.60 -41.53 0.17
N ALA A 111 -16.41 -40.45 0.13
CA ALA A 111 -15.97 -39.06 0.25
C ALA A 111 -16.66 -38.35 1.43
N LYS A 112 -15.99 -37.36 2.02
CA LYS A 112 -16.54 -36.45 3.03
C LYS A 112 -16.24 -35.01 2.65
N THR A 113 -17.18 -34.11 2.93
CA THR A 113 -16.98 -32.67 2.77
C THR A 113 -15.98 -32.17 3.81
N ASN A 114 -15.08 -31.28 3.39
CA ASN A 114 -14.14 -30.61 4.27
C ASN A 114 -14.06 -29.14 3.89
N GLU A 115 -14.28 -28.25 4.86
CA GLU A 115 -14.08 -26.82 4.65
C GLU A 115 -12.59 -26.52 4.48
N MET A 116 -12.27 -25.68 3.49
CA MET A 116 -10.90 -25.32 3.18
C MET A 116 -10.81 -23.84 2.80
N ARG A 117 -9.62 -23.26 3.00
CA ARG A 117 -9.30 -21.92 2.53
C ARG A 117 -8.67 -22.05 1.14
N LEU A 118 -9.26 -21.38 0.15
CA LEU A 118 -8.72 -21.32 -1.20
C LEU A 118 -8.00 -19.99 -1.40
N GLY A 119 -6.82 -20.04 -2.01
CA GLY A 119 -6.14 -18.85 -2.50
C GLY A 119 -6.89 -18.29 -3.71
N LEU A 120 -7.30 -17.03 -3.66
CA LEU A 120 -7.96 -16.35 -4.76
C LEU A 120 -7.08 -15.23 -5.31
N SER A 121 -7.13 -15.04 -6.62
CA SER A 121 -6.51 -13.90 -7.29
C SER A 121 -7.16 -12.62 -6.77
N SER A 122 -6.36 -11.66 -6.28
CA SER A 122 -6.88 -10.39 -5.77
C SER A 122 -7.52 -9.50 -6.85
N ARG A 123 -7.32 -9.83 -8.13
CA ARG A 123 -7.86 -9.08 -9.28
C ARG A 123 -9.06 -9.78 -9.92
N SER A 124 -8.94 -11.07 -10.24
CA SER A 124 -9.99 -11.82 -10.95
C SER A 124 -10.90 -12.62 -10.02
N ASN A 125 -10.51 -12.79 -8.75
CA ASN A 125 -11.19 -13.65 -7.78
C ASN A 125 -11.25 -15.14 -8.16
N ASP A 126 -10.54 -15.57 -9.22
CA ASP A 126 -10.40 -16.99 -9.58
C ASP A 126 -9.42 -17.69 -8.62
N VAL A 127 -9.55 -19.02 -8.53
CA VAL A 127 -8.70 -19.88 -7.69
C VAL A 127 -7.27 -19.88 -8.25
N VAL A 128 -6.31 -19.60 -7.37
CA VAL A 128 -4.88 -19.66 -7.70
C VAL A 128 -4.40 -21.10 -7.65
N GLU A 129 -3.81 -21.56 -8.75
CA GLU A 129 -3.19 -22.89 -8.85
C GLU A 129 -1.67 -22.77 -8.72
N PRO A 130 -1.06 -23.43 -7.72
CA PRO A 130 0.40 -23.52 -7.66
C PRO A 130 0.92 -24.39 -8.79
N MET A 131 1.96 -23.93 -9.47
CA MET A 131 2.67 -24.69 -10.49
C MET A 131 4.14 -24.27 -10.53
N ILE A 132 5.02 -25.18 -10.91
CA ILE A 132 6.43 -24.84 -11.13
C ILE A 132 6.59 -24.22 -12.51
N LYS A 133 7.19 -23.04 -12.52
CA LYS A 133 7.66 -22.36 -13.72
C LYS A 133 9.05 -21.77 -13.47
N PRO A 134 9.95 -21.79 -14.47
CA PRO A 134 11.12 -20.92 -14.47
C PRO A 134 10.67 -19.46 -14.35
N GLN A 135 11.27 -18.70 -13.44
CA GLN A 135 10.94 -17.30 -13.18
C GLN A 135 12.20 -16.57 -12.68
N TRP A 136 12.22 -15.25 -12.79
CA TRP A 136 13.30 -14.40 -12.29
C TRP A 136 13.06 -14.04 -10.83
N PHE A 137 14.07 -14.27 -9.99
CA PHE A 137 14.02 -13.98 -8.56
C PHE A 137 15.16 -13.04 -8.15
N VAL A 138 14.85 -12.16 -7.21
CA VAL A 138 15.84 -11.35 -6.49
C VAL A 138 16.03 -11.93 -5.10
N ASN A 139 17.27 -12.21 -4.73
CA ASN A 139 17.60 -12.65 -3.38
C ASN A 139 17.43 -11.48 -2.39
N CYS A 140 16.46 -11.59 -1.48
CA CYS A 140 16.13 -10.48 -0.58
C CYS A 140 16.82 -10.56 0.78
N HIS A 141 17.45 -11.69 1.13
CA HIS A 141 17.90 -11.95 2.50
C HIS A 141 18.91 -10.91 3.01
N SER A 142 19.94 -10.60 2.22
CA SER A 142 20.98 -9.63 2.62
C SER A 142 20.44 -8.19 2.69
N MET A 143 19.53 -7.82 1.80
CA MET A 143 18.93 -6.49 1.78
C MET A 143 17.92 -6.31 2.93
N ALA A 144 17.15 -7.36 3.25
CA ALA A 144 16.22 -7.35 4.37
C ALA A 144 16.94 -7.21 5.71
N LYS A 145 18.09 -7.88 5.87
CA LYS A 145 18.94 -7.71 7.06
C LYS A 145 19.39 -6.25 7.23
N GLN A 146 19.89 -5.63 6.16
CA GLN A 146 20.29 -4.21 6.19
C GLN A 146 19.09 -3.29 6.48
N ALA A 147 17.92 -3.58 5.90
CA ALA A 147 16.68 -2.84 6.16
C ALA A 147 16.18 -2.97 7.60
N LEU A 148 16.48 -4.07 8.30
CA LEU A 148 16.25 -4.21 9.74
C LEU A 148 17.23 -3.35 10.54
N GLU A 149 18.53 -3.48 10.25
CA GLU A 149 19.61 -2.75 10.96
C GLU A 149 19.36 -1.23 10.93
N VAL A 150 19.04 -0.65 9.76
CA VAL A 150 18.82 0.80 9.64
C VAL A 150 17.62 1.34 10.43
N ALA A 151 16.63 0.49 10.71
CA ALA A 151 15.39 0.85 11.39
C ALA A 151 15.42 0.53 12.88
N MET A 152 16.28 -0.38 13.31
CA MET A 152 16.28 -0.95 14.65
C MET A 152 17.53 -0.66 15.47
N ASP A 153 18.67 -0.37 14.84
CA ASP A 153 19.94 -0.20 15.54
C ASP A 153 20.18 1.27 15.97
N GLY A 154 20.63 1.44 17.22
CA GLY A 154 21.05 2.72 17.80
C GLY A 154 19.97 3.45 18.60
N GLU A 155 20.39 4.47 19.37
CA GLU A 155 19.45 5.37 20.07
C GLU A 155 18.67 6.26 19.09
N ILE A 156 19.27 6.56 17.92
CA ILE A 156 18.65 7.31 16.81
C ILE A 156 18.80 6.46 15.54
N PRO A 157 17.73 5.81 15.05
CA PRO A 157 17.80 4.99 13.84
C PRO A 157 18.01 5.86 12.60
N ARG A 158 18.64 5.28 11.57
CA ARG A 158 18.79 5.95 10.25
C ARG A 158 17.45 6.05 9.50
N LEU A 159 16.52 5.16 9.83
CA LEU A 159 15.17 5.09 9.30
C LEU A 159 14.16 5.07 10.46
N GLU A 160 13.42 6.15 10.65
CA GLU A 160 12.38 6.26 11.67
C GLU A 160 11.00 5.91 11.12
N PHE A 161 10.22 5.12 11.86
CA PHE A 161 8.80 4.83 11.53
C PHE A 161 7.86 5.60 12.45
N ILE A 162 6.89 6.26 11.86
CA ILE A 162 5.86 7.06 12.54
C ILE A 162 4.50 6.57 12.06
N PRO A 163 3.67 5.95 12.92
CA PRO A 163 3.92 5.61 14.33
C PRO A 163 4.87 4.42 14.52
N LYS A 164 5.56 4.40 15.68
CA LYS A 164 6.57 3.37 16.03
C LYS A 164 6.04 1.94 16.11
N GLN A 165 4.73 1.76 16.27
CA GLN A 165 4.10 0.43 16.37
C GLN A 165 4.35 -0.46 15.14
N TYR A 166 4.52 0.15 13.95
CA TYR A 166 4.77 -0.58 12.70
C TYR A 166 6.16 -1.25 12.66
N LEU A 167 7.08 -0.89 13.56
CA LEU A 167 8.39 -1.57 13.68
C LEU A 167 8.26 -3.06 14.00
N ALA A 168 7.25 -3.46 14.77
CA ALA A 168 7.04 -4.87 15.10
C ALA A 168 6.65 -5.68 13.85
N GLU A 169 5.80 -5.11 12.99
CA GLU A 169 5.37 -5.75 11.75
C GLU A 169 6.49 -5.72 10.69
N TRP A 170 7.23 -4.61 10.61
CA TRP A 170 8.46 -4.47 9.83
C TRP A 170 9.44 -5.59 10.14
N LYS A 171 9.74 -5.77 11.43
CA LYS A 171 10.63 -6.82 11.93
C LYS A 171 10.16 -8.22 11.50
N ARG A 172 8.92 -8.56 11.87
CA ARG A 172 8.34 -9.87 11.58
C ARG A 172 8.38 -10.21 10.10
N TRP A 173 8.09 -9.24 9.23
CA TRP A 173 8.03 -9.48 7.79
C TRP A 173 9.42 -9.68 7.18
N LEU A 174 10.40 -8.84 7.54
CA LEU A 174 11.75 -8.93 7.01
C LEU A 174 12.55 -10.14 7.54
N GLU A 175 12.32 -10.55 8.80
CA GLU A 175 12.94 -11.78 9.35
C GLU A 175 12.48 -13.04 8.61
N ASN A 176 11.27 -13.03 8.03
CA ASN A 176 10.68 -14.15 7.32
C ASN A 176 10.61 -13.92 5.80
N ILE A 177 11.41 -13.00 5.27
CA ILE A 177 11.38 -12.67 3.85
C ILE A 177 11.82 -13.88 3.00
N ARG A 178 11.19 -14.02 1.83
CA ARG A 178 11.58 -14.97 0.79
C ARG A 178 12.13 -14.23 -0.42
N ASP A 179 12.85 -14.94 -1.27
CA ASP A 179 13.26 -14.41 -2.57
C ASP A 179 12.05 -13.92 -3.37
N TRP A 180 12.22 -12.74 -3.95
CA TRP A 180 11.13 -12.03 -4.62
C TRP A 180 11.10 -12.39 -6.09
N CYS A 181 10.04 -13.07 -6.52
CA CYS A 181 9.74 -13.27 -7.94
C CYS A 181 9.43 -11.93 -8.60
N ILE A 182 10.32 -11.47 -9.49
CA ILE A 182 10.21 -10.18 -10.19
C ILE A 182 9.69 -10.32 -11.63
N SER A 183 9.57 -11.52 -12.18
CA SER A 183 9.01 -11.72 -13.52
C SER A 183 7.49 -11.89 -13.50
N ARG A 184 6.81 -11.37 -14.53
CA ARG A 184 5.37 -11.44 -14.72
C ARG A 184 5.06 -11.72 -16.18
N GLN A 185 4.18 -12.69 -16.43
CA GLN A 185 3.63 -13.00 -17.75
C GLN A 185 2.50 -12.03 -18.10
N LEU A 186 2.80 -10.73 -18.14
CA LEU A 186 1.86 -9.65 -18.44
C LEU A 186 2.34 -8.88 -19.68
N TRP A 187 1.40 -8.24 -20.39
CA TRP A 187 1.75 -7.40 -21.55
C TRP A 187 2.22 -6.00 -21.16
N TRP A 188 1.82 -5.52 -19.98
CA TRP A 188 2.18 -4.20 -19.50
C TRP A 188 3.24 -4.28 -18.41
N GLY A 189 4.41 -3.74 -18.70
CA GLY A 189 5.54 -3.63 -17.79
C GLY A 189 6.84 -3.47 -18.55
N HIS A 190 7.95 -3.31 -17.81
CA HIS A 190 9.27 -3.19 -18.40
C HIS A 190 9.76 -4.59 -18.75
N ARG A 191 10.08 -4.86 -20.02
CA ARG A 191 10.60 -6.18 -20.41
C ARG A 191 11.89 -6.49 -19.66
N ILE A 192 12.03 -7.73 -19.21
CA ILE A 192 13.24 -8.17 -18.53
C ILE A 192 14.40 -8.08 -19.54
N PRO A 193 15.53 -7.45 -19.16
CA PRO A 193 16.69 -7.30 -20.03
C PRO A 193 17.49 -8.62 -20.06
N ALA A 194 16.83 -9.71 -20.40
CA ALA A 194 17.39 -11.04 -20.54
C ALA A 194 17.01 -11.62 -21.90
N TRP A 195 17.94 -12.31 -22.54
CA TRP A 195 17.78 -12.94 -23.84
C TRP A 195 18.10 -14.43 -23.72
N TYR A 196 17.22 -15.25 -24.28
CA TYR A 196 17.43 -16.68 -24.41
C TYR A 196 18.12 -16.96 -25.73
N VAL A 197 19.22 -17.70 -25.66
CA VAL A 197 19.94 -18.19 -26.84
C VAL A 197 19.43 -19.59 -27.16
N THR A 198 19.06 -19.85 -28.41
CA THR A 198 18.73 -21.19 -28.90
C THR A 198 19.80 -21.59 -29.91
N LEU A 199 20.60 -22.60 -29.58
CA LEU A 199 21.64 -23.10 -30.47
C LEU A 199 21.03 -24.00 -31.53
N ASP A 200 21.63 -24.07 -32.73
CA ASP A 200 21.16 -24.96 -33.79
C ASP A 200 21.22 -26.45 -33.38
N ASP A 201 22.16 -26.82 -32.50
CA ASP A 201 22.40 -28.19 -32.02
C ASP A 201 21.62 -28.58 -30.74
N ASP A 202 20.85 -27.68 -30.14
CA ASP A 202 20.03 -27.99 -28.96
C ASP A 202 18.97 -29.07 -29.23
N GLU A 203 18.80 -30.02 -28.30
CA GLU A 203 17.76 -31.05 -28.41
C GLU A 203 16.36 -30.46 -28.17
N MET A 204 16.24 -29.56 -27.19
CA MET A 204 15.00 -28.84 -26.87
C MET A 204 15.11 -27.38 -27.31
N LYS A 205 14.20 -26.93 -28.17
CA LYS A 205 14.22 -25.56 -28.71
C LYS A 205 13.36 -24.58 -27.91
N GLU A 206 12.57 -25.07 -26.96
CA GLU A 206 11.73 -24.23 -26.12
C GLU A 206 12.56 -23.27 -25.24
N ILE A 207 12.02 -22.07 -25.03
CA ILE A 207 12.65 -21.06 -24.16
C ILE A 207 12.67 -21.59 -22.72
N GLY A 208 13.82 -21.46 -22.06
CA GLY A 208 14.01 -21.87 -20.67
C GLY A 208 14.30 -23.36 -20.49
N SER A 209 14.46 -24.14 -21.57
CA SER A 209 14.87 -25.55 -21.49
C SER A 209 16.26 -25.73 -20.85
N TYR A 210 17.16 -24.77 -21.08
CA TYR A 210 18.51 -24.78 -20.53
C TYR A 210 18.78 -23.48 -19.75
N LEU A 211 19.14 -23.59 -18.47
CA LEU A 211 19.36 -22.42 -17.61
C LEU A 211 20.61 -21.60 -18.00
N ASP A 212 21.61 -22.24 -18.58
CA ASP A 212 22.86 -21.61 -19.02
C ASP A 212 22.74 -20.88 -20.37
N HIS A 213 21.57 -20.93 -21.02
CA HIS A 213 21.31 -20.27 -22.31
C HIS A 213 20.81 -18.82 -22.18
N TRP A 214 20.56 -18.35 -20.96
CA TRP A 214 20.23 -16.96 -20.69
C TRP A 214 21.47 -16.04 -20.72
N VAL A 215 21.31 -14.87 -21.32
CA VAL A 215 22.26 -13.75 -21.38
C VAL A 215 21.55 -12.49 -20.90
N VAL A 216 22.16 -11.71 -20.01
CA VAL A 216 21.55 -10.50 -19.41
C VAL A 216 22.40 -9.29 -19.78
N ALA A 217 21.82 -8.33 -20.49
CA ALA A 217 22.54 -7.16 -21.00
C ALA A 217 21.66 -5.90 -21.02
N ARG A 218 22.22 -4.72 -21.27
CA ARG A 218 21.42 -3.47 -21.27
C ARG A 218 20.55 -3.33 -22.51
N ASN A 219 20.98 -3.89 -23.62
CA ASN A 219 20.34 -3.82 -24.93
C ASN A 219 20.69 -5.09 -25.73
N GLU A 220 20.07 -5.23 -26.91
CA GLU A 220 20.24 -6.41 -27.77
C GLU A 220 21.65 -6.52 -28.38
N GLU A 221 22.31 -5.39 -28.66
CA GLU A 221 23.68 -5.39 -29.22
C GLU A 221 24.68 -5.96 -28.20
N ASP A 222 24.59 -5.52 -26.94
CA ASP A 222 25.40 -6.03 -25.84
C ASP A 222 25.10 -7.52 -25.57
N ALA A 223 23.82 -7.91 -25.62
CA ALA A 223 23.42 -9.31 -25.46
C ALA A 223 24.01 -10.20 -26.57
N LEU A 224 23.99 -9.72 -27.83
CA LEU A 224 24.55 -10.43 -28.97
C LEU A 224 26.07 -10.61 -28.85
N ALA A 225 26.77 -9.57 -28.37
CA ALA A 225 28.20 -9.64 -28.14
C ALA A 225 28.54 -10.68 -27.06
N GLU A 226 27.83 -10.68 -25.94
CA GLU A 226 28.02 -11.66 -24.87
C GLU A 226 27.67 -13.09 -25.31
N ALA A 227 26.55 -13.26 -26.02
CA ALA A 227 26.13 -14.55 -26.57
C ALA A 227 27.17 -15.12 -27.56
N SER A 228 27.73 -14.28 -28.43
CA SER A 228 28.75 -14.67 -29.41
C SER A 228 30.05 -15.12 -28.75
N GLN A 229 30.40 -14.52 -27.60
CA GLN A 229 31.54 -14.93 -26.81
C GLN A 229 31.27 -16.25 -26.06
N LYS A 230 30.10 -16.36 -25.42
CA LYS A 230 29.69 -17.51 -24.61
C LYS A 230 29.51 -18.77 -25.44
N PHE A 231 28.94 -18.66 -26.64
CA PHE A 231 28.66 -19.76 -27.56
C PHE A 231 29.56 -19.72 -28.80
N SER A 232 30.83 -19.36 -28.62
CA SER A 232 31.78 -19.18 -29.71
C SER A 232 31.87 -20.41 -30.63
N GLY A 233 31.80 -20.16 -31.95
CA GLY A 233 31.84 -21.21 -32.97
C GLY A 233 30.52 -21.95 -33.20
N LYS A 234 29.46 -21.64 -32.44
CA LYS A 234 28.12 -22.16 -32.66
C LYS A 234 27.23 -21.18 -33.40
N ARG A 235 26.27 -21.70 -34.16
CA ARG A 235 25.17 -20.91 -34.71
C ARG A 235 24.02 -20.90 -33.73
N PHE A 236 23.42 -19.74 -33.56
CA PHE A 236 22.35 -19.55 -32.60
C PHE A 236 21.35 -18.49 -33.08
N GLN A 237 20.16 -18.57 -32.51
CA GLN A 237 19.16 -17.51 -32.53
C GLN A 237 19.01 -16.97 -31.12
N MET A 238 18.56 -15.72 -30.99
CA MET A 238 18.40 -15.08 -29.70
C MET A 238 17.04 -14.38 -29.66
N ILE A 239 16.33 -14.51 -28.54
CA ILE A 239 15.05 -13.85 -28.31
C ILE A 239 15.02 -13.26 -26.91
N GLN A 240 14.59 -12.01 -26.78
CA GLN A 240 14.40 -11.40 -25.46
C GLN A 240 13.26 -12.11 -24.72
N ASP A 241 13.41 -12.29 -23.41
CA ASP A 241 12.38 -12.83 -22.52
C ASP A 241 11.05 -12.05 -22.68
N PRO A 242 9.92 -12.70 -23.00
CA PRO A 242 8.63 -12.02 -23.11
C PRO A 242 8.11 -11.51 -21.76
N ASP A 243 8.66 -11.96 -20.63
CA ASP A 243 8.25 -11.51 -19.31
C ASP A 243 8.56 -10.03 -19.08
N VAL A 244 7.70 -9.42 -18.26
CA VAL A 244 7.89 -8.06 -17.76
C VAL A 244 8.21 -8.07 -16.26
N LEU A 245 8.88 -7.03 -15.81
CA LEU A 245 9.18 -6.80 -14.40
C LEU A 245 7.90 -6.50 -13.61
N ASP A 246 7.85 -7.02 -12.39
CA ASP A 246 6.86 -6.69 -11.37
C ASP A 246 6.76 -5.18 -11.20
N THR A 247 5.54 -4.64 -11.11
CA THR A 247 5.33 -3.20 -10.91
C THR A 247 6.00 -2.71 -9.63
N TRP A 248 6.11 -3.57 -8.61
CA TRP A 248 6.83 -3.25 -7.37
C TRP A 248 8.35 -3.13 -7.55
N PHE A 249 8.92 -3.70 -8.62
CA PHE A 249 10.33 -3.55 -8.96
C PHE A 249 10.64 -2.13 -9.43
N SER A 250 9.88 -1.62 -10.40
CA SER A 250 10.06 -0.25 -10.87
C SER A 250 9.66 0.78 -9.81
N SER A 251 8.56 0.57 -9.08
CA SER A 251 8.16 1.50 -8.00
C SER A 251 9.10 1.46 -6.79
N GLY A 252 9.77 0.32 -6.55
CA GLY A 252 10.83 0.21 -5.55
C GLY A 252 12.06 1.06 -5.88
N LEU A 253 12.26 1.43 -7.15
CA LEU A 253 13.34 2.33 -7.57
C LEU A 253 12.95 3.81 -7.51
N PHE A 254 11.71 4.14 -7.15
CA PHE A 254 11.17 5.49 -7.20
C PHE A 254 12.05 6.56 -6.51
N PRO A 255 12.61 6.36 -5.31
CA PRO A 255 13.43 7.38 -4.65
C PRO A 255 14.75 7.68 -5.37
N LEU A 256 15.17 6.81 -6.29
CA LEU A 256 16.38 6.96 -7.09
C LEU A 256 16.03 7.50 -8.48
N SER A 257 15.09 6.85 -9.17
CA SER A 257 14.80 7.13 -10.57
C SER A 257 14.23 8.53 -10.81
N VAL A 258 13.45 9.07 -9.86
CA VAL A 258 12.92 10.44 -9.96
C VAL A 258 14.01 11.51 -9.80
N LEU A 259 15.16 11.15 -9.25
CA LEU A 259 16.32 12.03 -9.11
C LEU A 259 17.34 11.80 -10.24
N GLY A 260 17.01 11.00 -11.26
CA GLY A 260 17.88 10.79 -12.42
C GLY A 260 18.88 9.63 -12.29
N TRP A 261 18.80 8.81 -11.24
CA TRP A 261 19.53 7.54 -11.21
C TRP A 261 19.11 6.66 -12.41
N PRO A 262 20.05 5.98 -13.11
CA PRO A 262 21.40 5.62 -12.67
C PRO A 262 22.50 6.65 -12.91
N ASP A 263 22.19 7.82 -13.46
CA ASP A 263 23.18 8.86 -13.69
C ASP A 263 23.49 9.63 -12.39
N ASP A 264 24.71 10.16 -12.29
CA ASP A 264 25.17 10.94 -11.14
C ASP A 264 24.76 12.42 -11.30
N THR A 265 23.48 12.69 -11.07
CA THR A 265 22.88 14.03 -11.23
C THR A 265 23.07 14.91 -9.99
N ASP A 266 22.94 16.23 -10.16
CA ASP A 266 22.93 17.18 -9.04
C ASP A 266 21.76 16.91 -8.08
N ASP A 267 20.58 16.57 -8.60
CA ASP A 267 19.39 16.27 -7.80
C ASP A 267 19.58 15.03 -6.92
N LEU A 268 20.22 13.98 -7.46
CA LEU A 268 20.52 12.78 -6.69
C LEU A 268 21.47 13.12 -5.52
N ARG A 269 22.52 13.89 -5.76
CA ARG A 269 23.47 14.31 -4.71
C ARG A 269 22.84 15.25 -3.68
N ALA A 270 21.95 16.14 -4.11
CA ALA A 270 21.35 17.15 -3.24
C ALA A 270 20.21 16.59 -2.38
N PHE A 271 19.40 15.68 -2.91
CA PHE A 271 18.13 15.28 -2.31
C PHE A 271 18.05 13.82 -1.89
N TYR A 272 19.04 12.99 -2.22
CA TYR A 272 19.14 11.63 -1.69
C TYR A 272 20.08 11.57 -0.48
N PRO A 273 19.63 11.06 0.68
CA PRO A 273 18.32 10.50 0.93
C PRO A 273 17.26 11.55 1.28
N THR A 274 16.00 11.24 0.97
CA THR A 274 14.88 12.17 1.18
C THR A 274 14.50 12.28 2.68
N SER A 275 13.74 13.32 3.04
CA SER A 275 13.42 13.58 4.47
C SER A 275 12.30 12.70 5.01
N VAL A 276 11.16 12.63 4.31
CA VAL A 276 9.96 11.91 4.76
C VAL A 276 9.30 11.21 3.57
N LEU A 277 9.00 9.92 3.71
CA LEU A 277 8.04 9.21 2.88
C LEU A 277 6.69 9.18 3.60
N GLU A 278 5.65 9.71 2.97
CA GLU A 278 4.27 9.60 3.43
C GLU A 278 3.53 8.55 2.60
N THR A 279 2.84 7.61 3.26
CA THR A 279 2.02 6.61 2.58
C THR A 279 1.06 5.89 3.53
N GLY A 280 0.11 5.14 2.98
CA GLY A 280 -0.76 4.25 3.74
C GLY A 280 -0.01 3.00 4.24
N HIS A 281 -0.40 2.48 5.40
CA HIS A 281 0.26 1.30 5.96
C HIS A 281 0.07 0.00 5.13
N ASP A 282 -0.90 -0.03 4.22
CA ASP A 282 -1.26 -1.20 3.41
C ASP A 282 -0.17 -1.59 2.40
N ILE A 283 0.70 -0.65 2.01
CA ILE A 283 1.81 -0.88 1.09
C ILE A 283 3.20 -0.83 1.76
N LEU A 284 3.24 -0.92 3.10
CA LEU A 284 4.49 -1.00 3.88
C LEU A 284 5.46 -2.09 3.34
N PHE A 285 4.95 -3.27 3.00
CA PHE A 285 5.79 -4.38 2.56
C PHE A 285 5.96 -4.48 1.04
N PHE A 286 4.95 -4.04 0.29
CA PHE A 286 4.98 -4.11 -1.17
C PHE A 286 5.79 -2.96 -1.77
N TRP A 287 5.83 -1.81 -1.10
CA TRP A 287 6.50 -0.61 -1.61
C TRP A 287 7.62 -0.13 -0.70
N VAL A 288 7.33 0.24 0.56
CA VAL A 288 8.32 0.85 1.47
C VAL A 288 9.51 -0.09 1.69
N ALA A 289 9.25 -1.37 1.99
CA ALA A 289 10.30 -2.37 2.14
C ALA A 289 11.15 -2.53 0.87
N ARG A 290 10.51 -2.53 -0.31
CA ARG A 290 11.23 -2.65 -1.60
C ARG A 290 12.11 -1.43 -1.86
N MET A 291 11.60 -0.22 -1.60
CA MET A 291 12.38 1.01 -1.69
C MET A 291 13.56 1.02 -0.74
N VAL A 292 13.39 0.58 0.51
CA VAL A 292 14.50 0.52 1.48
C VAL A 292 15.56 -0.49 1.03
N MET A 293 15.15 -1.70 0.64
CA MET A 293 16.07 -2.72 0.16
C MET A 293 16.86 -2.28 -1.08
N LEU A 294 16.17 -1.78 -2.11
CA LEU A 294 16.80 -1.34 -3.35
C LEU A 294 17.59 -0.05 -3.17
N GLY A 295 17.08 0.90 -2.38
CA GLY A 295 17.76 2.15 -2.04
C GLY A 295 19.11 1.90 -1.39
N ILE A 296 19.17 1.06 -0.35
CA ILE A 296 20.44 0.71 0.29
C ILE A 296 21.36 -0.02 -0.70
N LYS A 297 20.83 -0.98 -1.46
CA LYS A 297 21.63 -1.83 -2.34
C LYS A 297 22.22 -1.08 -3.54
N LEU A 298 21.49 -0.13 -4.11
CA LEU A 298 21.84 0.57 -5.35
C LEU A 298 22.29 2.01 -5.12
N GLY A 299 21.69 2.70 -4.14
CA GLY A 299 21.98 4.09 -3.79
C GLY A 299 22.96 4.25 -2.61
N GLY A 300 23.22 3.19 -1.84
CA GLY A 300 24.22 3.18 -0.77
C GLY A 300 23.78 3.75 0.59
N ASP A 301 22.59 4.35 0.69
CA ASP A 301 21.97 4.77 1.95
C ASP A 301 20.47 4.40 1.98
N VAL A 302 19.78 4.68 3.07
CA VAL A 302 18.31 4.57 3.12
C VAL A 302 17.66 5.54 2.13
N PRO A 303 16.54 5.21 1.47
CA PRO A 303 15.89 6.13 0.53
C PRO A 303 15.25 7.38 1.18
N PHE A 304 14.92 7.28 2.47
CA PHE A 304 14.28 8.33 3.26
C PHE A 304 14.70 8.20 4.72
N ARG A 305 14.72 9.31 5.47
CA ARG A 305 15.02 9.33 6.92
C ARG A 305 13.82 8.95 7.78
N LYS A 306 12.60 9.30 7.37
CA LYS A 306 11.36 8.99 8.10
C LYS A 306 10.31 8.36 7.18
N VAL A 307 9.53 7.42 7.72
CA VAL A 307 8.32 6.87 7.11
C VAL A 307 7.14 7.26 7.96
N TYR A 308 6.27 8.09 7.42
CA TYR A 308 4.98 8.43 8.02
C TYR A 308 3.88 7.56 7.40
N LEU A 309 3.32 6.66 8.21
CA LEU A 309 2.29 5.71 7.82
C LEU A 309 0.94 6.21 8.29
N HIS A 310 0.15 6.77 7.37
CA HIS A 310 -1.17 7.28 7.70
C HIS A 310 -2.22 6.15 7.71
N PRO A 311 -3.35 6.35 8.43
CA PRO A 311 -4.44 5.39 8.47
C PRO A 311 -5.14 5.23 7.12
N MET A 312 -5.85 4.12 6.95
CA MET A 312 -6.64 3.86 5.74
C MET A 312 -8.07 4.36 5.89
N ILE A 313 -8.51 5.14 4.90
CA ILE A 313 -9.89 5.65 4.86
C ILE A 313 -10.87 4.51 4.53
N ARG A 314 -11.97 4.49 5.26
CA ARG A 314 -13.10 3.57 5.15
C ARG A 314 -14.39 4.36 4.93
N ASP A 315 -15.41 3.67 4.45
CA ASP A 315 -16.75 4.26 4.42
C ASP A 315 -17.26 4.54 5.84
N ALA A 316 -18.37 5.27 5.95
CA ALA A 316 -18.97 5.63 7.24
C ALA A 316 -19.30 4.40 8.13
N HIS A 317 -19.46 3.23 7.51
CA HIS A 317 -19.80 1.96 8.16
C HIS A 317 -18.58 1.08 8.47
N GLY A 318 -17.35 1.55 8.19
CA GLY A 318 -16.10 0.84 8.48
C GLY A 318 -15.68 -0.22 7.45
N ARG A 319 -16.34 -0.27 6.29
CA ARG A 319 -15.92 -1.15 5.18
C ARG A 319 -14.79 -0.48 4.41
N LYS A 320 -13.91 -1.31 3.84
CA LYS A 320 -12.85 -0.82 2.95
C LYS A 320 -13.51 -0.15 1.74
N MET A 321 -13.12 1.09 1.42
CA MET A 321 -13.57 1.72 0.18
C MET A 321 -12.93 1.02 -1.01
N SER A 322 -13.75 0.61 -1.98
CA SER A 322 -13.27 -0.01 -3.21
C SER A 322 -14.28 0.14 -4.34
N LYS A 323 -13.78 0.27 -5.57
CA LYS A 323 -14.62 0.39 -6.76
C LYS A 323 -15.57 -0.80 -6.93
N SER A 324 -15.16 -2.00 -6.54
CA SER A 324 -15.96 -3.23 -6.62
C SER A 324 -17.13 -3.28 -5.63
N LEU A 325 -17.13 -2.47 -4.57
CA LEU A 325 -18.22 -2.37 -3.59
C LEU A 325 -19.11 -1.15 -3.82
N GLY A 326 -18.76 -0.27 -4.77
CA GLY A 326 -19.51 0.96 -5.06
C GLY A 326 -19.55 1.97 -3.91
N ASN A 327 -18.76 1.77 -2.85
CA ASN A 327 -18.75 2.61 -1.64
C ASN A 327 -17.64 3.66 -1.64
N VAL A 328 -17.09 3.99 -2.81
CA VAL A 328 -16.08 5.04 -2.96
C VAL A 328 -16.79 6.39 -2.98
N VAL A 329 -16.32 7.32 -2.15
CA VAL A 329 -16.69 8.73 -2.26
C VAL A 329 -15.58 9.45 -3.02
N ASP A 330 -15.92 10.09 -4.14
CA ASP A 330 -14.94 10.87 -4.89
C ASP A 330 -14.65 12.19 -4.16
N PRO A 331 -13.38 12.52 -3.88
CA PRO A 331 -13.04 13.82 -3.27
C PRO A 331 -13.58 15.02 -4.08
N LEU A 332 -13.68 14.93 -5.40
CA LEU A 332 -14.24 16.01 -6.22
C LEU A 332 -15.74 16.20 -6.01
N GLU A 333 -16.48 15.14 -5.68
CA GLU A 333 -17.90 15.22 -5.32
C GLU A 333 -18.10 15.89 -3.95
N VAL A 334 -17.15 15.70 -3.03
CA VAL A 334 -17.15 16.40 -1.74
C VAL A 334 -16.78 17.88 -1.93
N ILE A 335 -15.80 18.17 -2.79
CA ILE A 335 -15.35 19.53 -3.07
C ILE A 335 -16.45 20.34 -3.74
N ASN A 336 -17.00 19.83 -4.85
CA ASN A 336 -17.94 20.57 -5.71
C ASN A 336 -19.42 20.32 -5.39
N GLY A 337 -19.71 19.33 -4.55
CA GLY A 337 -21.07 18.86 -4.31
C GLY A 337 -21.58 17.97 -5.45
N VAL A 338 -22.56 17.14 -5.14
CA VAL A 338 -23.23 16.27 -6.13
C VAL A 338 -24.63 15.89 -5.63
N SER A 339 -25.60 15.83 -6.54
CA SER A 339 -26.95 15.35 -6.21
C SER A 339 -26.98 13.84 -6.02
N LEU A 340 -28.00 13.31 -5.33
CA LEU A 340 -28.20 11.86 -5.22
C LEU A 340 -28.34 11.18 -6.59
N GLU A 341 -29.00 11.83 -7.54
CA GLU A 341 -29.11 11.34 -8.92
C GLU A 341 -27.74 11.27 -9.61
N GLY A 342 -26.87 12.27 -9.40
CA GLY A 342 -25.51 12.26 -9.91
C GLY A 342 -24.67 11.12 -9.33
N LEU A 343 -24.80 10.86 -8.03
CA LEU A 343 -24.14 9.73 -7.36
C LEU A 343 -24.59 8.39 -7.96
N HIS A 344 -25.89 8.20 -8.15
CA HIS A 344 -26.45 6.99 -8.76
C HIS A 344 -25.98 6.79 -10.20
N LYS A 345 -26.01 7.85 -11.01
CA LYS A 345 -25.58 7.79 -12.42
C LYS A 345 -24.13 7.33 -12.53
N ARG A 346 -23.25 7.81 -11.66
CA ARG A 346 -21.84 7.39 -11.64
C ARG A 346 -21.68 5.91 -11.27
N LEU A 347 -22.47 5.41 -10.33
CA LEU A 347 -22.45 3.97 -10.01
C LEU A 347 -22.88 3.13 -11.22
N GLU A 348 -23.84 3.61 -12.00
CA GLU A 348 -24.33 2.94 -13.22
C GLU A 348 -23.30 2.97 -14.37
N GLU A 349 -22.45 3.98 -14.44
CA GLU A 349 -21.32 4.05 -15.39
C GLU A 349 -20.17 3.09 -15.02
N GLY A 350 -20.18 2.56 -13.79
CA GLY A 350 -19.17 1.63 -13.29
C GLY A 350 -19.41 0.17 -13.69
N ASN A 351 -18.36 -0.65 -13.58
CA ASN A 351 -18.42 -2.10 -13.81
C ASN A 351 -18.80 -2.87 -12.53
N LEU A 352 -19.87 -2.46 -11.85
CA LEU A 352 -20.35 -3.11 -10.63
C LEU A 352 -21.20 -4.34 -10.95
N ASP A 353 -21.11 -5.36 -10.10
CA ASP A 353 -22.08 -6.45 -10.14
C ASP A 353 -23.49 -5.88 -9.88
N PRO A 354 -24.54 -6.34 -10.58
CA PRO A 354 -25.90 -5.81 -10.40
C PRO A 354 -26.39 -5.83 -8.96
N LYS A 355 -26.02 -6.85 -8.17
CA LYS A 355 -26.40 -6.94 -6.76
C LYS A 355 -25.68 -5.89 -5.91
N GLU A 356 -24.39 -5.68 -6.16
CA GLU A 356 -23.62 -4.65 -5.46
C GLU A 356 -24.07 -3.24 -5.85
N LEU A 357 -24.52 -3.04 -7.09
CA LEU A 357 -25.09 -1.78 -7.54
C LEU A 357 -26.35 -1.39 -6.73
N ASP A 358 -27.26 -2.34 -6.52
CA ASP A 358 -28.48 -2.12 -5.72
C ASP A 358 -28.15 -1.81 -4.25
N VAL A 359 -27.19 -2.54 -3.68
CA VAL A 359 -26.70 -2.31 -2.31
C VAL A 359 -26.05 -0.93 -2.18
N ALA A 360 -25.22 -0.54 -3.15
CA ALA A 360 -24.53 0.74 -3.16
C ALA A 360 -25.51 1.92 -3.29
N LYS A 361 -26.51 1.83 -4.18
CA LYS A 361 -27.57 2.84 -4.32
C LYS A 361 -28.40 2.97 -3.04
N ALA A 362 -28.77 1.85 -2.42
CA ALA A 362 -29.50 1.87 -1.15
C ALA A 362 -28.67 2.54 -0.03
N GLY A 363 -27.37 2.25 0.03
CA GLY A 363 -26.42 2.88 0.95
C GLY A 363 -26.29 4.39 0.72
N GLN A 364 -26.05 4.82 -0.53
CA GLN A 364 -25.95 6.24 -0.87
C GLN A 364 -27.24 7.01 -0.55
N LYS A 365 -28.41 6.41 -0.76
CA LYS A 365 -29.69 7.04 -0.40
C LYS A 365 -29.86 7.21 1.12
N LEU A 366 -29.33 6.27 1.90
CA LEU A 366 -29.36 6.34 3.37
C LEU A 366 -28.37 7.40 3.89
N ASP A 367 -27.15 7.37 3.38
CA ASP A 367 -26.05 8.21 3.86
C ASP A 367 -26.14 9.65 3.32
N PHE A 368 -26.64 9.81 2.08
CA PHE A 368 -26.71 11.07 1.33
C PHE A 368 -28.10 11.29 0.72
N PRO A 369 -29.18 11.39 1.51
CA PRO A 369 -30.55 11.47 0.99
C PRO A 369 -30.79 12.67 0.07
N ASN A 370 -30.02 13.75 0.24
CA ASN A 370 -30.07 14.97 -0.59
C ASN A 370 -28.84 15.12 -1.50
N GLY A 371 -28.02 14.08 -1.64
CA GLY A 371 -26.67 14.16 -2.22
C GLY A 371 -25.62 14.67 -1.22
N ILE A 372 -24.42 14.93 -1.73
CA ILE A 372 -23.30 15.49 -0.96
C ILE A 372 -23.28 17.00 -1.16
N ALA A 373 -23.31 17.75 -0.06
CA ALA A 373 -23.19 19.19 -0.11
C ALA A 373 -21.78 19.61 -0.55
N GLU A 374 -21.69 20.66 -1.36
CA GLU A 374 -20.42 21.30 -1.72
C GLU A 374 -19.67 21.73 -0.45
N CYS A 375 -18.45 21.23 -0.26
CA CYS A 375 -17.64 21.52 0.93
C CYS A 375 -16.44 22.43 0.64
N GLY A 376 -15.93 22.42 -0.60
CA GLY A 376 -14.65 23.03 -0.94
C GLY A 376 -13.43 22.20 -0.52
N ALA A 377 -12.28 22.48 -1.14
CA ALA A 377 -11.04 21.73 -0.92
C ALA A 377 -10.50 21.88 0.51
N ASP A 378 -10.58 23.08 1.08
CA ASP A 378 -10.03 23.34 2.41
C ASP A 378 -10.76 22.61 3.53
N ALA A 379 -12.10 22.55 3.46
CA ALA A 379 -12.90 21.79 4.41
C ALA A 379 -12.54 20.30 4.38
N LEU A 380 -12.36 19.74 3.17
CA LEU A 380 -11.95 18.35 2.98
C LEU A 380 -10.54 18.10 3.52
N ARG A 381 -9.57 18.96 3.17
CA ARG A 381 -8.18 18.85 3.66
C ARG A 381 -8.13 18.91 5.18
N PHE A 382 -8.78 19.90 5.79
CA PHE A 382 -8.77 20.06 7.22
C PHE A 382 -9.45 18.87 7.94
N ALA A 383 -10.54 18.35 7.37
CA ALA A 383 -11.18 17.14 7.87
C ALA A 383 -10.22 15.96 7.88
N LEU A 384 -9.58 15.66 6.75
CA LEU A 384 -8.66 14.53 6.59
C LEU A 384 -7.45 14.66 7.51
N VAL A 385 -6.85 15.84 7.60
CA VAL A 385 -5.75 16.10 8.54
C VAL A 385 -6.20 15.86 9.97
N SER A 386 -7.38 16.34 10.38
CA SER A 386 -7.88 16.13 11.73
C SER A 386 -8.13 14.64 12.05
N TYR A 387 -8.42 13.82 11.05
CA TYR A 387 -8.62 12.38 11.22
C TYR A 387 -7.33 11.58 11.43
N THR A 388 -6.15 12.15 11.16
CA THR A 388 -4.86 11.47 11.34
C THR A 388 -4.53 11.09 12.78
N ALA A 389 -5.30 11.55 13.78
CA ALA A 389 -5.19 11.08 15.16
C ALA A 389 -5.60 9.60 15.34
N GLN A 390 -6.36 9.04 14.41
CA GLN A 390 -6.67 7.61 14.41
C GLN A 390 -5.45 6.82 13.92
N SER A 391 -5.20 5.60 14.42
CA SER A 391 -3.92 4.91 14.19
C SER A 391 -3.94 3.81 13.13
N ASP A 392 -5.11 3.33 12.71
CA ASP A 392 -5.24 2.21 11.76
C ASP A 392 -6.26 2.54 10.66
N LYS A 393 -7.50 2.86 11.04
CA LYS A 393 -8.60 3.09 10.10
C LYS A 393 -9.30 4.39 10.42
N ILE A 394 -9.72 5.12 9.38
CA ILE A 394 -10.55 6.32 9.48
C ILE A 394 -11.89 6.02 8.84
N ASN A 395 -12.97 6.04 9.63
CA ASN A 395 -14.31 6.06 9.05
C ASN A 395 -14.61 7.50 8.63
N LEU A 396 -14.67 7.74 7.33
CA LEU A 396 -14.93 9.08 6.80
C LEU A 396 -16.41 9.42 6.96
N ASP A 397 -16.67 10.48 7.71
CA ASP A 397 -18.00 11.08 7.82
C ASP A 397 -18.01 12.41 7.08
N ILE A 398 -18.79 12.47 5.99
CA ILE A 398 -18.93 13.67 5.16
C ILE A 398 -19.63 14.80 5.94
N LEU A 399 -20.47 14.49 6.92
CA LEU A 399 -21.08 15.53 7.77
C LEU A 399 -20.01 16.28 8.58
N ARG A 400 -18.91 15.62 8.95
CA ARG A 400 -17.77 16.28 9.57
C ARG A 400 -17.07 17.25 8.61
N VAL A 401 -16.96 16.90 7.34
CA VAL A 401 -16.42 17.79 6.29
C VAL A 401 -17.32 19.01 6.12
N VAL A 402 -18.64 18.82 6.11
CA VAL A 402 -19.62 19.92 6.10
C VAL A 402 -19.45 20.82 7.33
N GLY A 403 -19.22 20.25 8.51
CA GLY A 403 -18.88 21.00 9.72
C GLY A 403 -17.66 21.89 9.55
N TYR A 404 -16.59 21.38 8.93
CA TYR A 404 -15.41 22.19 8.64
C TYR A 404 -15.66 23.24 7.57
N ARG A 405 -16.53 23.03 6.57
CA ARG A 405 -16.97 24.11 5.68
C ARG A 405 -17.58 25.28 6.45
N GLN A 406 -18.46 24.98 7.41
CA GLN A 406 -19.07 26.04 8.23
C GLN A 406 -18.03 26.75 9.09
N TRP A 407 -17.02 26.03 9.55
CA TRP A 407 -15.88 26.65 10.23
C TRP A 407 -15.05 27.53 9.29
N CYS A 408 -14.76 27.11 8.05
CA CYS A 408 -14.11 27.95 7.04
C CYS A 408 -14.90 29.25 6.78
N ASN A 409 -16.23 29.17 6.71
CA ASN A 409 -17.08 30.36 6.62
C ASN A 409 -16.95 31.27 7.85
N LYS A 410 -16.79 30.70 9.04
CA LYS A 410 -16.55 31.47 10.26
C LYS A 410 -15.18 32.17 10.21
N LEU A 411 -14.14 31.51 9.71
CA LEU A 411 -12.82 32.13 9.49
C LEU A 411 -12.93 33.30 8.52
N TRP A 412 -13.59 33.10 7.38
CA TRP A 412 -13.85 34.17 6.40
C TRP A 412 -14.55 35.37 7.03
N ASN A 413 -15.60 35.14 7.80
CA ASN A 413 -16.32 36.21 8.48
C ASN A 413 -15.45 36.96 9.50
N ALA A 414 -14.59 36.26 10.23
CA ALA A 414 -13.69 36.84 11.21
C ALA A 414 -12.59 37.68 10.55
N VAL A 415 -12.00 37.21 9.44
CA VAL A 415 -11.05 37.98 8.64
C VAL A 415 -11.72 39.21 8.01
N ARG A 416 -12.91 39.03 7.41
CA ARG A 416 -13.71 40.14 6.87
C ARG A 416 -14.03 41.18 7.94
N PHE A 417 -14.37 40.75 9.16
CA PHE A 417 -14.55 41.65 10.29
C PHE A 417 -13.26 42.41 10.59
N ALA A 418 -12.13 41.72 10.74
CA ALA A 418 -10.83 42.34 11.00
C ALA A 418 -10.48 43.41 9.96
N MET A 419 -10.57 43.04 8.67
CA MET A 419 -10.31 43.95 7.55
C MET A 419 -11.26 45.15 7.53
N SER A 420 -12.54 44.96 7.86
CA SER A 420 -13.51 46.07 7.93
C SER A 420 -13.25 47.06 9.06
N LYS A 421 -12.36 46.73 10.01
CA LYS A 421 -11.96 47.59 11.12
C LYS A 421 -10.65 48.33 10.86
N LEU A 422 -9.96 48.03 9.76
CA LEU A 422 -8.79 48.79 9.32
C LEU A 422 -9.29 49.92 8.43
N ASP A 423 -9.03 51.16 8.84
CA ASP A 423 -9.39 52.35 8.06
C ASP A 423 -8.58 52.41 6.75
N THR A 424 -9.06 53.13 5.73
CA THR A 424 -8.41 53.18 4.40
C THR A 424 -6.98 53.75 4.45
N ASP A 425 -6.70 54.59 5.43
CA ASP A 425 -5.42 55.24 5.73
C ASP A 425 -4.65 54.56 6.87
N TYR A 426 -5.13 53.41 7.36
CA TYR A 426 -4.47 52.64 8.40
C TYR A 426 -3.05 52.25 7.97
N THR A 427 -2.08 52.60 8.81
CA THR A 427 -0.67 52.24 8.61
C THR A 427 -0.21 51.39 9.79
N PRO A 428 0.18 50.13 9.57
CA PRO A 428 0.60 49.26 10.65
C PRO A 428 1.92 49.72 11.26
N PRO A 429 2.08 49.66 12.59
CA PRO A 429 3.34 49.99 13.23
C PRO A 429 4.41 48.94 12.93
N LEU A 430 5.68 49.36 12.83
CA LEU A 430 6.82 48.44 12.68
C LEU A 430 6.99 47.53 13.92
N THR A 431 6.58 48.02 15.09
CA THR A 431 6.65 47.30 16.37
C THR A 431 5.43 47.64 17.20
N LEU A 432 4.78 46.61 17.76
CA LEU A 432 3.60 46.79 18.60
C LEU A 432 3.98 47.42 19.96
N PRO A 433 3.29 48.48 20.41
CA PRO A 433 3.53 49.11 21.72
C PRO A 433 2.90 48.29 22.85
N LEU A 434 3.42 47.09 23.11
CA LEU A 434 2.84 46.09 24.02
C LEU A 434 2.51 46.64 25.42
N GLU A 435 3.28 47.58 25.95
CA GLU A 435 3.03 48.14 27.29
C GLU A 435 1.79 49.02 27.35
N ALA A 436 1.51 49.76 26.28
CA ALA A 436 0.37 50.68 26.18
C ALA A 436 -0.94 49.99 25.76
N MET A 437 -0.88 48.74 25.30
CA MET A 437 -2.04 48.01 24.80
C MET A 437 -3.03 47.62 25.91
N PRO A 438 -4.35 47.54 25.59
CA PRO A 438 -5.34 46.97 26.49
C PRO A 438 -5.04 45.50 26.83
N LEU A 439 -5.50 45.05 28.00
CA LEU A 439 -5.29 43.67 28.46
C LEU A 439 -5.83 42.63 27.46
N SER A 440 -6.95 42.90 26.80
CA SER A 440 -7.53 42.04 25.77
C SER A 440 -6.58 41.80 24.59
N CYS A 441 -5.88 42.86 24.15
CA CYS A 441 -4.89 42.82 23.06
C CYS A 441 -3.62 42.07 23.48
N LYS A 442 -3.08 42.36 24.68
CA LYS A 442 -1.92 41.62 25.22
C LYS A 442 -2.23 40.14 25.41
N TRP A 443 -3.43 39.82 25.90
CA TRP A 443 -3.88 38.47 26.15
C TRP A 443 -3.97 37.65 24.86
N ILE A 444 -4.61 38.18 23.80
CA ILE A 444 -4.79 37.43 22.55
C ILE A 444 -3.43 37.13 21.89
N LEU A 445 -2.50 38.09 21.90
CA LEU A 445 -1.13 37.91 21.39
C LEU A 445 -0.37 36.83 22.18
N SER A 446 -0.50 36.83 23.51
CA SER A 446 0.10 35.80 24.35
C SER A 446 -0.46 34.40 24.05
N VAL A 447 -1.78 34.25 23.90
CA VAL A 447 -2.36 32.92 23.59
C VAL A 447 -2.11 32.50 22.14
N LEU A 448 -1.99 33.44 21.20
CA LEU A 448 -1.53 33.19 19.84
C LEU A 448 -0.10 32.63 19.84
N ASN A 449 0.83 33.25 20.57
CA ASN A 449 2.21 32.75 20.65
C ASN A 449 2.27 31.31 21.22
N LYS A 450 1.43 30.98 22.21
CA LYS A 450 1.31 29.60 22.72
C LYS A 450 0.76 28.64 21.66
N ALA A 451 -0.25 29.06 20.89
CA ALA A 451 -0.80 28.27 19.80
C ALA A 451 0.24 28.03 18.69
N ILE A 452 1.00 29.07 18.30
CA ILE A 452 2.12 28.98 17.35
C ILE A 452 3.12 27.93 17.80
N PHE A 453 3.61 28.04 19.03
CA PHE A 453 4.60 27.10 19.56
C PHE A 453 4.08 25.65 19.49
N LYS A 454 2.84 25.42 19.93
CA LYS A 454 2.24 24.08 19.93
C LYS A 454 2.04 23.56 18.50
N THR A 455 1.54 24.38 17.58
CA THR A 455 1.35 24.00 16.17
C THR A 455 2.69 23.66 15.51
N VAL A 456 3.72 24.48 15.69
CA VAL A 456 5.07 24.22 15.14
C VAL A 456 5.65 22.93 15.72
N SER A 457 5.52 22.70 17.03
CA SER A 457 5.97 21.47 17.68
C SER A 457 5.27 20.23 17.11
N ALA A 458 3.96 20.30 16.92
CA ALA A 458 3.16 19.21 16.35
C ALA A 458 3.55 18.94 14.89
N MET A 459 3.72 19.97 14.07
CA MET A 459 4.16 19.84 12.66
C MET A 459 5.55 19.21 12.57
N ASN A 460 6.50 19.64 13.41
CA ASN A 460 7.85 19.06 13.47
C ASN A 460 7.86 17.59 13.89
N SER A 461 6.85 17.18 14.68
CA SER A 461 6.66 15.80 15.15
C SER A 461 5.75 14.99 14.22
N LEU A 462 5.28 15.56 13.11
CA LEU A 462 4.30 14.98 12.17
C LEU A 462 2.96 14.62 12.83
N GLU A 463 2.61 15.28 13.93
CA GLU A 463 1.34 15.15 14.65
C GLU A 463 0.30 16.12 14.05
N PHE A 464 -0.05 15.90 12.77
CA PHE A 464 -0.85 16.87 12.01
C PHE A 464 -2.26 17.10 12.58
N SER A 465 -2.88 16.09 13.20
CA SER A 465 -4.17 16.26 13.87
C SER A 465 -4.08 17.19 15.09
N ASP A 466 -2.98 17.18 15.83
CA ASP A 466 -2.78 18.05 16.98
C ASP A 466 -2.50 19.49 16.53
N ALA A 467 -1.76 19.66 15.43
CA ALA A 467 -1.58 20.95 14.77
C ALA A 467 -2.93 21.54 14.33
N ALA A 468 -3.75 20.75 13.63
CA ALA A 468 -5.09 21.16 13.20
C ALA A 468 -6.00 21.49 14.40
N SER A 469 -6.04 20.63 15.41
CA SER A 469 -6.87 20.83 16.61
C SER A 469 -6.47 22.10 17.39
N THR A 470 -5.18 22.40 17.44
CA THR A 470 -4.66 23.63 18.06
C THR A 470 -5.10 24.88 17.29
N VAL A 471 -4.96 24.87 15.97
CA VAL A 471 -5.38 25.96 15.08
C VAL A 471 -6.89 26.19 15.19
N TYR A 472 -7.68 25.12 15.10
CA TYR A 472 -9.13 25.17 15.26
C TYR A 472 -9.53 25.81 16.59
N SER A 473 -8.95 25.32 17.69
CA SER A 473 -9.31 25.76 19.04
C SER A 473 -8.97 27.23 19.28
N TRP A 474 -7.83 27.69 18.77
CA TRP A 474 -7.46 29.09 18.89
C TRP A 474 -8.43 30.00 18.12
N TRP A 475 -8.75 29.67 16.87
CA TRP A 475 -9.67 30.46 16.06
C TRP A 475 -11.08 30.51 16.62
N GLN A 476 -11.63 29.33 16.88
CA GLN A 476 -12.99 29.19 17.34
C GLN A 476 -13.14 29.85 18.72
N TYR A 477 -12.36 29.40 19.70
CA TYR A 477 -12.63 29.68 21.10
C TYR A 477 -11.88 30.90 21.65
N GLN A 478 -10.72 31.26 21.10
CA GLN A 478 -9.93 32.39 21.62
C GLN A 478 -10.17 33.66 20.79
N PHE A 479 -10.08 33.54 19.46
CA PHE A 479 -10.22 34.71 18.59
C PHE A 479 -11.68 35.11 18.37
N CYS A 480 -12.49 34.21 17.80
CA CYS A 480 -13.87 34.52 17.44
C CYS A 480 -14.78 34.68 18.66
N ASP A 481 -14.79 33.70 19.56
CA ASP A 481 -15.75 33.67 20.67
C ASP A 481 -15.40 34.65 21.81
N VAL A 482 -14.13 35.07 21.93
CA VAL A 482 -13.66 35.95 23.02
C VAL A 482 -13.09 37.27 22.51
N PHE A 483 -12.00 37.27 21.75
CA PHE A 483 -11.29 38.50 21.41
C PHE A 483 -12.13 39.45 20.54
N ILE A 484 -12.73 38.95 19.46
CA ILE A 484 -13.60 39.76 18.58
C ILE A 484 -14.74 40.40 19.39
N GLU A 485 -15.39 39.62 20.25
CA GLU A 485 -16.48 40.13 21.09
C GLU A 485 -15.98 41.17 22.10
N ALA A 486 -14.80 40.96 22.68
CA ALA A 486 -14.20 41.88 23.66
C ALA A 486 -13.82 43.24 23.05
N ILE A 487 -13.43 43.29 21.78
CA ILE A 487 -13.02 44.54 21.12
C ILE A 487 -14.16 45.30 20.43
N LYS A 488 -15.32 44.67 20.19
CA LYS A 488 -16.49 45.34 19.57
C LYS A 488 -16.87 46.69 20.21
N PRO A 489 -16.85 46.86 21.56
CA PRO A 489 -17.13 48.14 22.18
C PRO A 489 -16.17 49.27 21.77
N TYR A 490 -14.91 48.98 21.46
CA TYR A 490 -13.92 49.99 21.03
C TYR A 490 -14.30 50.64 19.69
N PHE A 491 -15.07 49.93 18.88
CA PHE A 491 -15.56 50.36 17.57
C PHE A 491 -17.02 50.83 17.60
N SER A 492 -17.65 50.91 18.78
CA SER A 492 -19.05 51.33 18.92
C SER A 492 -19.13 52.85 19.17
N GLY A 493 -19.63 53.60 18.18
CA GLY A 493 -19.85 55.05 18.24
C GLY A 493 -18.68 55.91 17.74
N ASP A 494 -18.99 57.18 17.47
CA ASP A 494 -18.09 58.15 16.80
C ASP A 494 -17.28 59.01 17.80
N GLY A 495 -17.30 58.66 19.09
CA GLY A 495 -16.66 59.41 20.17
C GLY A 495 -15.19 59.06 20.37
N SER A 496 -14.42 60.00 20.94
CA SER A 496 -12.99 59.85 21.28
C SER A 496 -12.72 58.93 22.48
N THR A 497 -13.75 58.40 23.15
CA THR A 497 -13.65 57.66 24.41
C THR A 497 -12.75 56.43 24.36
N PHE A 498 -12.66 55.75 23.20
CA PHE A 498 -11.86 54.52 23.03
C PHE A 498 -10.80 54.66 21.93
N ALA A 499 -10.30 55.87 21.65
CA ALA A 499 -9.39 56.09 20.52
C ALA A 499 -8.08 55.27 20.62
N ALA A 500 -7.48 55.19 21.81
CA ALA A 500 -6.25 54.45 22.04
C ALA A 500 -6.46 52.92 21.99
N GLU A 501 -7.57 52.45 22.57
CA GLU A 501 -7.99 51.05 22.55
C GLU A 501 -8.33 50.58 21.13
N ARG A 502 -8.98 51.45 20.34
CA ARG A 502 -9.31 51.19 18.94
C ARG A 502 -8.05 51.00 18.09
N SER A 503 -7.09 51.92 18.20
CA SER A 503 -5.80 51.80 17.51
C SER A 503 -5.05 50.54 17.91
N SER A 504 -4.99 50.22 19.21
CA SER A 504 -4.37 48.98 19.70
C SER A 504 -5.06 47.71 19.17
N ALA A 505 -6.40 47.73 19.06
CA ALA A 505 -7.16 46.63 18.50
C ALA A 505 -6.94 46.48 16.99
N GLN A 506 -6.84 47.58 16.24
CA GLN A 506 -6.49 47.57 14.81
C GLN A 506 -5.09 46.96 14.59
N ASP A 507 -4.10 47.39 15.37
CA ASP A 507 -2.73 46.85 15.33
C ASP A 507 -2.68 45.35 15.63
N THR A 508 -3.44 44.94 16.64
CA THR A 508 -3.55 43.53 17.02
C THR A 508 -4.24 42.72 15.92
N LEU A 509 -5.34 43.20 15.35
CA LEU A 509 -6.03 42.55 14.23
C LEU A 509 -5.14 42.41 12.98
N TRP A 510 -4.32 43.43 12.68
CA TRP A 510 -3.38 43.41 11.57
C TRP A 510 -2.26 42.37 11.77
N ASP A 511 -1.57 42.43 12.90
CA ASP A 511 -0.46 41.50 13.22
C ASP A 511 -0.94 40.04 13.18
N MET A 512 -2.12 39.78 13.76
CA MET A 512 -2.73 38.47 13.76
C MET A 512 -3.09 37.97 12.35
N SER A 513 -3.53 38.85 11.45
CA SER A 513 -3.87 38.49 10.07
C SER A 513 -2.62 38.05 9.29
N GLY A 514 -1.48 38.70 9.51
CA GLY A 514 -0.20 38.32 8.89
C GLY A 514 0.37 37.01 9.44
N GLN A 515 0.42 36.85 10.77
CA GLN A 515 0.91 35.62 11.40
C GLN A 515 0.02 34.41 11.08
N TRP A 516 -1.29 34.62 10.93
CA TRP A 516 -2.24 33.59 10.52
C TRP A 516 -1.89 32.95 9.18
N ILE A 517 -1.66 33.75 8.14
CA ILE A 517 -1.36 33.26 6.79
C ILE A 517 -0.16 32.31 6.86
N ALA A 518 0.86 32.65 7.65
CA ALA A 518 2.04 31.81 7.82
C ALA A 518 1.76 30.47 8.52
N ILE A 519 0.91 30.45 9.56
CA ILE A 519 0.68 29.24 10.39
C ILE A 519 -0.30 28.26 9.73
N ALA A 520 -1.31 28.79 9.04
CA ALA A 520 -2.38 27.98 8.49
C ALA A 520 -2.23 27.66 7.02
N SER A 521 -1.41 28.40 6.26
CA SER A 521 -1.14 28.09 4.86
C SER A 521 -0.74 26.62 4.59
N PRO A 522 0.03 25.93 5.47
CA PRO A 522 0.29 24.50 5.28
C PRO A 522 -0.97 23.61 5.38
N LEU A 523 -1.97 24.05 6.13
CA LEU A 523 -3.24 23.33 6.36
C LEU A 523 -4.37 23.81 5.41
N TYR A 524 -4.22 25.01 4.84
CA TYR A 524 -5.17 25.75 4.01
C TYR A 524 -4.45 26.34 2.80
N ALA A 525 -4.72 25.84 1.60
CA ALA A 525 -3.96 26.24 0.41
C ALA A 525 -4.56 27.43 -0.36
N ILE A 526 -5.81 27.80 -0.06
CA ILE A 526 -6.53 28.86 -0.78
C ILE A 526 -6.92 29.97 0.21
N CYS A 527 -6.04 30.95 0.39
CA CYS A 527 -6.47 32.23 0.93
C CYS A 527 -7.00 33.08 -0.23
N TYR A 528 -8.28 33.47 -0.16
CA TYR A 528 -8.95 34.42 -1.05
C TYR A 528 -8.45 35.85 -0.85
#